data_AF-A0A933EPY9-F1
#
_entry.id   AF-A0A933EPY9-F1
#
_cell.length_a   1.000
_cell.length_b   1.000
_cell.length_c   1.000
_cell.angle_alpha   90.00
_cell.angle_beta   90.00
_cell.angle_gamma   90.00
#
_symmetry.space_group_name_H-M   'P 1'
#
loop_
_entity.id
_entity.type
_entity.pdbx_description
1 polymer ?
#
loop_
_entity_poly.entity_id
_entity_poly.type
_entity_poly.pdbx_seq_one_letter_code
_entity_poly.pdbx_strand_id
1 'polypeptide(L)'
;MADTVDVGPILAVDVGNTRTKAVLLDAVEGRHRFVACADAATTLRPPFDDVSLGAREAIAGVESVSGRVLLASNGPLLPQRDNGSGVDCFVSTTSVGGPLRLLLVALSPASGVHTMLRESGGYDALTVETVLFDGEAGNVGGRNRVSRGERAQKRKKPRGEDMPAAPSGAVHTLVDRVLHALEASQPHAIVIAGGAADPETSGLLELGNALAKDVTSPRPSILLVASIREGELLRRVLDGKYEMRLLALGEGAIEVDRLLLWDEIRRFWRHGIVEGTPGYSLVRSWESEPVCHSAIGFGRVVRFLAKHHTAPTWGIDFGASYTRVFSANGNTSFAVSSVAGTGRGSINLLKSVWALRGRLPFELTGEEIEAVILNKWARPWTVPETREELRLDAALATQAAREAMDGVGAAVYFPAEPRPGLVVATGGLLAGGTSPAQMALAIMDALEPTGITELAVDTLSILPALGAVASSHPQAAAEALLSDGLTWLGTCIAGRGPARLGEKAVVLEIKRSGQRPTKIDIPCGGLKLIPLARQDTIELSIKPNSNLDFGWGRGRSGKISVRGGKLGLVVDARETPLVPVGAEGRWSRVREWLEGMGA
;
A
#
# COMPACT_ATOMS: atom_id res chain seq x y z
N MET A 1 2.28 -35.56 20.04
CA MET A 1 2.95 -34.28 19.76
C MET A 1 3.91 -34.58 18.64
N ALA A 2 3.58 -34.20 17.42
CA ALA A 2 4.43 -34.44 16.25
C ALA A 2 5.30 -33.20 16.05
N ASP A 3 6.59 -33.41 15.82
CA ASP A 3 7.61 -32.40 15.57
C ASP A 3 7.24 -31.57 14.33
N THR A 4 7.01 -30.27 14.49
CA THR A 4 6.58 -29.35 13.40
C THR A 4 7.58 -28.22 13.18
N VAL A 5 8.85 -28.55 12.97
CA VAL A 5 9.78 -27.65 12.26
C VAL A 5 10.04 -28.31 10.91
N ASP A 6 9.14 -28.06 9.95
CA ASP A 6 9.13 -28.74 8.63
C ASP A 6 10.16 -28.12 7.64
N VAL A 7 10.85 -27.05 8.05
CA VAL A 7 11.89 -26.38 7.26
C VAL A 7 12.99 -25.87 8.21
N GLY A 8 14.25 -26.02 7.82
CA GLY A 8 15.37 -25.42 8.54
C GLY A 8 15.52 -23.93 8.23
N PRO A 9 16.74 -23.35 8.31
CA PRO A 9 16.93 -21.91 8.18
C PRO A 9 16.43 -21.36 6.85
N ILE A 10 15.84 -20.17 6.90
CA ILE A 10 15.28 -19.47 5.74
C ILE A 10 16.00 -18.15 5.55
N LEU A 11 16.58 -17.94 4.38
CA LEU A 11 17.13 -16.65 3.96
C LEU A 11 16.11 -15.93 3.07
N ALA A 12 15.61 -14.80 3.54
CA ALA A 12 14.67 -13.97 2.79
C ALA A 12 15.33 -12.66 2.36
N VAL A 13 15.24 -12.31 1.07
CA VAL A 13 15.83 -11.08 0.51
C VAL A 13 14.76 -10.20 -0.14
N ASP A 14 14.58 -8.98 0.36
CA ASP A 14 13.72 -7.97 -0.25
C ASP A 14 14.55 -6.98 -1.07
N VAL A 15 14.42 -7.06 -2.40
CA VAL A 15 15.06 -6.14 -3.35
C VAL A 15 14.17 -4.92 -3.56
N GLY A 16 14.43 -3.86 -2.80
CA GLY A 16 13.72 -2.58 -2.91
C GLY A 16 14.24 -1.69 -4.03
N ASN A 17 13.57 -0.55 -4.26
CA ASN A 17 13.99 0.45 -5.24
C ASN A 17 15.26 1.24 -4.86
N THR A 18 15.61 1.22 -3.57
CA THR A 18 16.70 2.04 -2.99
C THR A 18 17.57 1.24 -2.04
N ARG A 19 16.97 0.35 -1.24
CA ARG A 19 17.67 -0.56 -0.34
C ARG A 19 17.25 -2.00 -0.62
N THR A 20 18.22 -2.90 -0.52
CA THR A 20 18.02 -4.36 -0.53
C THR A 20 18.26 -4.87 0.87
N LYS A 21 17.35 -5.69 1.40
CA LYS A 21 17.40 -6.20 2.77
C LYS A 21 17.47 -7.72 2.76
N ALA A 22 18.30 -8.30 3.61
CA ALA A 22 18.39 -9.74 3.80
C ALA A 22 18.09 -10.09 5.27
N VAL A 23 17.34 -11.17 5.47
CA VAL A 23 16.88 -11.63 6.78
C VAL A 23 17.11 -13.13 6.88
N LEU A 24 17.73 -13.56 7.99
CA LEU A 24 17.83 -14.95 8.36
C LEU A 24 16.79 -15.28 9.43
N LEU A 25 15.94 -16.26 9.13
CA LEU A 25 15.03 -16.90 10.07
C LEU A 25 15.55 -18.30 10.37
N ASP A 26 15.46 -18.73 11.62
CA ASP A 26 15.87 -20.07 12.02
C ASP A 26 15.09 -20.53 13.26
N ALA A 27 15.09 -21.84 13.49
CA ALA A 27 14.49 -22.44 14.67
C ALA A 27 15.30 -22.09 15.94
N VAL A 28 14.66 -21.38 16.86
CA VAL A 28 15.18 -21.08 18.20
C VAL A 28 14.15 -21.58 19.21
N GLU A 29 14.56 -22.49 20.09
CA GLU A 29 13.67 -23.15 21.07
C GLU A 29 12.44 -23.81 20.41
N GLY A 30 12.63 -24.40 19.23
CA GLY A 30 11.59 -25.14 18.51
C GLY A 30 10.58 -24.27 17.75
N ARG A 31 10.84 -22.97 17.59
CA ARG A 31 10.01 -22.05 16.78
C ARG A 31 10.89 -21.18 15.88
N HIS A 32 10.41 -20.84 14.70
CA HIS A 32 11.12 -19.91 13.84
C HIS A 32 11.14 -18.52 14.45
N ARG A 33 12.34 -17.97 14.57
CA ARG A 33 12.60 -16.63 15.08
C ARG A 33 13.48 -15.85 14.12
N PHE A 34 13.46 -14.54 14.31
CA PHE A 34 14.42 -13.67 13.68
C PHE A 34 15.83 -13.91 14.27
N VAL A 35 16.82 -14.16 13.41
CA VAL A 35 18.23 -14.38 13.82
C VAL A 35 19.09 -13.18 13.47
N ALA A 36 19.04 -12.73 12.23
CA ALA A 36 19.89 -11.64 11.73
C ALA A 36 19.23 -10.89 10.56
N CYS A 37 19.53 -9.60 10.46
CA CYS A 37 19.15 -8.73 9.34
C CYS A 37 20.36 -7.91 8.94
N ALA A 38 20.51 -7.65 7.65
CA ALA A 38 21.38 -6.61 7.14
C ALA A 38 20.77 -6.00 5.89
N ASP A 39 21.26 -4.81 5.53
CA ASP A 39 20.80 -4.11 4.36
C ASP A 39 21.94 -3.43 3.59
N ALA A 40 21.71 -3.27 2.29
CA ALA A 40 22.65 -2.68 1.34
C ALA A 40 21.91 -1.72 0.40
N ALA A 41 22.64 -0.84 -0.28
CA ALA A 41 22.07 -0.05 -1.35
C ALA A 41 21.64 -0.97 -2.51
N THR A 42 20.45 -0.74 -3.08
CA THR A 42 20.05 -1.46 -4.30
C THR A 42 20.86 -0.95 -5.49
N THR A 43 21.54 -1.86 -6.16
CA THR A 43 22.44 -1.63 -7.30
C THR A 43 21.72 -1.67 -8.67
N LEU A 44 20.44 -1.27 -8.71
CA LEU A 44 19.57 -1.28 -9.89
C LEU A 44 20.00 -0.32 -11.01
N ARG A 45 20.80 0.69 -10.69
CA ARG A 45 21.11 1.82 -11.57
C ARG A 45 22.63 1.95 -11.77
N PRO A 46 23.08 2.81 -12.71
CA PRO A 46 24.50 3.09 -12.86
C PRO A 46 25.13 3.52 -11.53
N PRO A 47 26.39 3.14 -11.27
CA PRO A 47 27.33 2.51 -12.20
C PRO A 47 27.23 0.97 -12.29
N PHE A 48 26.34 0.34 -11.52
CA PHE A 48 26.31 -1.11 -11.40
C PHE A 48 25.36 -1.79 -12.38
N ASP A 49 24.13 -1.28 -12.48
CA ASP A 49 23.05 -1.89 -13.30
C ASP A 49 22.97 -3.41 -13.09
N ASP A 50 22.97 -3.85 -11.82
CA ASP A 50 22.89 -5.27 -11.45
C ASP A 50 22.39 -5.41 -10.01
N VAL A 51 21.12 -5.78 -9.81
CA VAL A 51 20.52 -5.93 -8.47
C VAL A 51 21.11 -7.08 -7.65
N SER A 52 21.77 -8.05 -8.28
CA SER A 52 22.35 -9.20 -7.58
C SER A 52 23.53 -8.80 -6.69
N LEU A 53 24.23 -7.71 -7.04
CA LEU A 53 25.32 -7.16 -6.22
C LEU A 53 24.81 -6.66 -4.87
N GLY A 54 23.74 -5.85 -4.86
CA GLY A 54 23.09 -5.39 -3.64
C GLY A 54 22.49 -6.53 -2.82
N ALA A 55 21.95 -7.55 -3.48
CA ALA A 55 21.46 -8.76 -2.80
C ALA A 55 22.61 -9.53 -2.11
N ARG A 56 23.74 -9.75 -2.80
CA ARG A 56 24.93 -10.39 -2.23
C ARG A 56 25.50 -9.60 -1.05
N GLU A 57 25.60 -8.28 -1.18
CA GLU A 57 26.09 -7.41 -0.10
C GLU A 57 25.18 -7.48 1.13
N ALA A 58 23.86 -7.46 0.94
CA ALA A 58 22.91 -7.62 2.05
C ALA A 58 23.07 -9.00 2.74
N ILE A 59 23.25 -10.08 1.97
CA ILE A 59 23.48 -11.42 2.53
C ILE A 59 24.83 -11.48 3.26
N ALA A 60 25.90 -10.89 2.72
CA ALA A 60 27.21 -10.81 3.37
C ALA A 60 27.14 -10.03 4.70
N GLY A 61 26.29 -9.01 4.78
CA GLY A 61 25.97 -8.34 6.05
C GLY A 61 25.32 -9.30 7.05
N VAL A 62 24.41 -10.18 6.62
CA VAL A 62 23.81 -11.21 7.47
C VAL A 62 24.87 -12.24 7.91
N GLU A 63 25.81 -12.63 7.04
CA GLU A 63 26.95 -13.49 7.42
C GLU A 63 27.77 -12.83 8.54
N SER A 64 28.06 -11.53 8.40
CA SER A 64 28.83 -10.76 9.37
C SER A 64 28.13 -10.66 10.73
N VAL A 65 26.80 -10.49 10.74
CA VAL A 65 26.01 -10.38 11.98
C VAL A 65 25.80 -11.74 12.64
N SER A 66 25.53 -12.79 11.85
CA SER A 66 25.20 -14.13 12.37
C SER A 66 26.43 -15.01 12.65
N GLY A 67 27.59 -14.67 12.05
CA GLY A 67 28.78 -15.52 12.05
C GLY A 67 28.66 -16.78 11.20
N ARG A 68 27.59 -16.92 10.40
CA ARG A 68 27.37 -18.07 9.52
C ARG A 68 27.86 -17.78 8.11
N VAL A 69 28.40 -18.79 7.44
CA VAL A 69 28.68 -18.73 6.00
C VAL A 69 27.39 -19.07 5.26
N LEU A 70 26.83 -18.09 4.54
CA LEU A 70 25.59 -18.17 3.78
C LEU A 70 25.81 -18.02 2.27
N LEU A 71 26.96 -17.50 1.82
CA LEU A 71 27.27 -17.30 0.40
C LEU A 71 28.36 -18.24 -0.12
N ALA A 72 28.18 -18.64 -1.37
CA ALA A 72 29.19 -19.22 -2.25
C ALA A 72 29.46 -18.26 -3.44
N SER A 73 30.38 -18.64 -4.33
CA SER A 73 30.72 -17.85 -5.51
C SER A 73 29.52 -17.59 -6.45
N ASN A 74 28.58 -18.54 -6.53
CA ASN A 74 27.41 -18.50 -7.41
C ASN A 74 26.10 -18.02 -6.75
N GLY A 75 26.05 -17.88 -5.42
CA GLY A 75 24.82 -17.49 -4.72
C GLY A 75 24.76 -18.00 -3.28
N PRO A 76 23.57 -17.99 -2.66
CA PRO A 76 23.32 -18.60 -1.36
C PRO A 76 23.73 -20.08 -1.34
N LEU A 77 24.33 -20.50 -0.22
CA LEU A 77 24.64 -21.88 0.08
C LEU A 77 23.34 -22.61 0.45
N LEU A 78 22.91 -23.54 -0.41
CA LEU A 78 21.72 -24.37 -0.26
C LEU A 78 22.06 -25.84 -0.58
N PRO A 79 21.58 -26.85 0.18
CA PRO A 79 20.90 -26.74 1.48
C PRO A 79 21.87 -26.38 2.62
N GLN A 80 21.36 -26.31 3.86
CA GLN A 80 22.19 -26.18 5.05
C GLN A 80 23.10 -27.40 5.20
N ARG A 81 24.32 -27.17 5.69
CA ARG A 81 25.33 -28.21 6.00
C ARG A 81 25.39 -28.47 7.50
N ASP A 82 25.93 -29.64 7.89
CA ASP A 82 26.10 -30.05 9.29
C ASP A 82 26.89 -29.06 10.16
N ASN A 83 27.76 -28.26 9.54
CA ASN A 83 28.53 -27.23 10.22
C ASN A 83 27.75 -25.91 10.42
N GLY A 84 26.45 -25.89 10.13
CA GLY A 84 25.56 -24.74 10.26
C GLY A 84 25.65 -23.72 9.11
N SER A 85 26.51 -23.94 8.11
CA SER A 85 26.62 -23.08 6.93
C SER A 85 25.48 -23.33 5.95
N GLY A 86 25.04 -22.29 5.24
CA GLY A 86 23.92 -22.35 4.32
C GLY A 86 22.55 -22.27 4.99
N VAL A 87 21.54 -22.35 4.16
CA VAL A 87 20.11 -22.31 4.53
C VAL A 87 19.37 -23.39 3.75
N ASP A 88 18.16 -23.74 4.17
CA ASP A 88 17.34 -24.75 3.47
C ASP A 88 16.36 -24.11 2.49
N CYS A 89 16.05 -22.83 2.68
CA CYS A 89 15.15 -22.09 1.81
C CYS A 89 15.68 -20.69 1.51
N PHE A 90 15.61 -20.30 0.24
CA PHE A 90 15.82 -18.93 -0.20
C PHE A 90 14.52 -18.37 -0.80
N VAL A 91 14.08 -17.23 -0.28
CA VAL A 91 12.89 -16.52 -0.76
C VAL A 91 13.28 -15.10 -1.11
N SER A 92 12.74 -14.57 -2.21
CA SER A 92 12.91 -13.16 -2.54
C SER A 92 11.57 -12.43 -2.66
N THR A 93 11.61 -11.15 -2.29
CA THR A 93 10.61 -10.17 -2.69
C THR A 93 11.25 -9.06 -3.50
N THR A 94 10.46 -8.41 -4.34
CA THR A 94 10.94 -7.21 -5.02
C THR A 94 9.84 -6.17 -5.19
N SER A 95 10.24 -4.90 -5.09
CA SER A 95 9.43 -3.76 -5.52
C SER A 95 10.07 -3.03 -6.70
N VAL A 96 11.21 -3.54 -7.21
CA VAL A 96 11.90 -3.01 -8.38
C VAL A 96 10.95 -2.97 -9.57
N GLY A 97 11.02 -1.86 -10.33
CA GLY A 97 10.15 -1.60 -11.46
C GLY A 97 8.74 -1.14 -11.09
N GLY A 98 8.40 -1.12 -9.80
CA GLY A 98 7.16 -0.54 -9.30
C GLY A 98 5.91 -1.38 -9.59
N PRO A 99 4.71 -0.84 -9.31
CA PRO A 99 3.48 -1.49 -9.69
C PRO A 99 3.34 -1.52 -11.21
N LEU A 100 2.73 -2.59 -11.72
CA LEU A 100 2.33 -2.69 -13.12
C LEU A 100 1.33 -1.57 -13.45
N ARG A 101 1.69 -0.65 -14.35
CA ARG A 101 0.85 0.45 -14.79
C ARG A 101 -0.18 -0.08 -15.78
N LEU A 102 -1.45 -0.02 -15.42
CA LEU A 102 -2.56 -0.55 -16.21
C LEU A 102 -3.39 0.57 -16.82
N LEU A 103 -3.55 0.53 -18.14
CA LEU A 103 -4.61 1.26 -18.83
C LEU A 103 -5.82 0.32 -18.95
N LEU A 104 -6.93 0.69 -18.31
CA LEU A 104 -8.14 -0.10 -18.34
C LEU A 104 -9.10 0.44 -19.40
N VAL A 105 -9.48 -0.41 -20.34
CA VAL A 105 -10.45 -0.11 -21.40
C VAL A 105 -11.66 -1.02 -21.22
N ALA A 106 -12.80 -0.45 -20.84
CA ALA A 106 -14.04 -1.20 -20.74
C ALA A 106 -14.95 -0.86 -21.92
N LEU A 107 -15.13 -1.83 -22.83
CA LEU A 107 -16.00 -1.67 -24.00
C LEU A 107 -17.48 -1.90 -23.66
N SER A 108 -17.76 -2.50 -22.50
CA SER A 108 -19.11 -2.63 -21.95
C SER A 108 -19.11 -2.32 -20.45
N PRO A 109 -20.01 -1.44 -19.96
CA PRO A 109 -20.23 -1.21 -18.53
C PRO A 109 -20.66 -2.48 -17.78
N ALA A 110 -21.28 -3.45 -18.47
CA ALA A 110 -21.80 -4.68 -17.87
C ALA A 110 -20.71 -5.72 -17.52
N SER A 111 -19.48 -5.54 -18.01
CA SER A 111 -18.38 -6.50 -17.82
C SER A 111 -17.93 -6.67 -16.36
N GLY A 112 -18.26 -5.73 -15.47
CA GLY A 112 -17.81 -5.75 -14.07
C GLY A 112 -16.29 -5.65 -13.87
N VAL A 113 -15.45 -5.92 -14.89
CA VAL A 113 -13.98 -5.92 -14.84
C VAL A 113 -13.44 -4.57 -14.40
N HIS A 114 -14.03 -3.48 -14.87
CA HIS A 114 -13.60 -2.15 -14.48
C HIS A 114 -13.85 -1.88 -12.99
N THR A 115 -15.00 -2.34 -12.49
CA THR A 115 -15.34 -2.34 -11.07
C THR A 115 -14.40 -3.24 -10.31
N MET A 116 -14.17 -4.49 -10.76
CA MET A 116 -13.25 -5.43 -10.13
C MET A 116 -11.83 -4.90 -10.06
N LEU A 117 -11.25 -4.34 -11.12
CA LEU A 117 -9.88 -3.83 -11.08
C LEU A 117 -9.76 -2.55 -10.25
N ARG A 118 -10.84 -1.76 -10.16
CA ARG A 118 -10.91 -0.64 -9.22
C ARG A 118 -11.04 -1.13 -7.78
N GLU A 119 -11.94 -2.08 -7.52
CA GLU A 119 -12.33 -2.64 -6.22
C GLU A 119 -11.36 -3.64 -5.65
N SER A 120 -10.56 -4.29 -6.47
CA SER A 120 -9.77 -5.45 -6.02
C SER A 120 -8.36 -5.12 -5.59
N GLY A 121 -7.93 -3.85 -5.70
CA GLY A 121 -6.67 -3.32 -5.18
C GLY A 121 -5.52 -4.32 -5.28
N GLY A 122 -5.20 -4.78 -6.49
CA GLY A 122 -4.07 -5.67 -6.69
C GLY A 122 -2.82 -5.00 -6.18
N TYR A 123 -2.20 -5.63 -5.20
CA TYR A 123 -1.08 -5.06 -4.45
C TYR A 123 0.08 -4.62 -5.36
N ASP A 124 0.18 -5.24 -6.53
CA ASP A 124 1.23 -5.15 -7.53
C ASP A 124 0.86 -4.34 -8.78
N ALA A 125 -0.34 -3.77 -8.88
CA ALA A 125 -0.77 -2.99 -10.06
C ALA A 125 -1.34 -1.60 -9.70
N LEU A 126 -1.18 -0.66 -10.62
CA LEU A 126 -1.70 0.71 -10.54
C LEU A 126 -2.48 1.03 -11.81
N THR A 127 -3.79 1.20 -11.69
CA THR A 127 -4.61 1.71 -12.79
C THR A 127 -4.31 3.19 -13.00
N VAL A 128 -3.60 3.51 -14.08
CA VAL A 128 -3.19 4.89 -14.39
C VAL A 128 -4.31 5.68 -15.05
N GLU A 129 -5.16 5.00 -15.82
CA GLU A 129 -6.34 5.59 -16.43
C GLU A 129 -7.41 4.52 -16.68
N THR A 130 -8.68 4.95 -16.71
CA THR A 130 -9.81 4.10 -17.08
C THR A 130 -10.60 4.80 -18.19
N VAL A 131 -10.67 4.16 -19.34
CA VAL A 131 -11.51 4.60 -20.45
C VAL A 131 -12.72 3.69 -20.53
N LEU A 132 -13.89 4.26 -20.28
CA LEU A 132 -15.18 3.58 -20.38
C LEU A 132 -15.84 3.97 -21.70
N PHE A 133 -16.34 2.98 -22.44
CA PHE A 133 -17.22 3.20 -23.57
C PHE A 133 -18.62 3.55 -23.07
N ASP A 134 -19.10 4.74 -23.41
CA ASP A 134 -20.45 5.19 -23.10
C ASP A 134 -21.25 5.19 -24.41
N GLY A 135 -22.18 4.24 -24.53
CA GLY A 135 -22.98 4.04 -25.76
C GLY A 135 -24.04 5.13 -25.98
N GLU A 136 -24.26 6.01 -25.00
CA GLU A 136 -25.19 7.14 -25.14
C GLU A 136 -24.45 8.41 -25.57
N ALA A 137 -24.67 8.82 -26.82
CA ALA A 137 -24.22 10.10 -27.32
C ALA A 137 -24.89 11.24 -26.52
N GLY A 138 -24.07 12.04 -25.82
CA GLY A 138 -24.41 13.40 -25.43
C GLY A 138 -24.67 13.63 -23.95
N ASN A 139 -23.61 13.64 -23.12
CA ASN A 139 -23.52 14.67 -22.10
C ASN A 139 -22.06 15.03 -21.80
N VAL A 140 -21.68 16.22 -22.26
CA VAL A 140 -20.39 16.86 -22.02
C VAL A 140 -20.34 17.26 -20.54
N GLY A 141 -19.43 16.70 -19.75
CA GLY A 141 -19.25 17.14 -18.37
C GLY A 141 -18.39 16.25 -17.49
N GLY A 142 -17.08 16.20 -17.75
CA GLY A 142 -16.11 15.83 -16.72
C GLY A 142 -16.09 16.89 -15.62
N ARG A 143 -16.93 16.72 -14.58
CA ARG A 143 -16.78 17.30 -13.23
C ARG A 143 -17.79 16.63 -12.31
N ASN A 144 -17.28 15.90 -11.32
CA ASN A 144 -18.04 15.31 -10.22
C ASN A 144 -18.88 16.39 -9.52
N ARG A 145 -20.18 16.42 -9.77
CA ARG A 145 -21.16 17.09 -8.91
C ARG A 145 -21.97 16.02 -8.21
N VAL A 146 -21.65 15.81 -6.93
CA VAL A 146 -22.56 15.18 -5.99
C VAL A 146 -23.68 16.18 -5.74
N SER A 147 -24.90 15.90 -6.22
CA SER A 147 -26.08 16.66 -5.81
C SER A 147 -27.27 15.74 -5.54
N ARG A 148 -27.70 15.87 -4.28
CA ARG A 148 -28.91 15.40 -3.60
C ARG A 148 -30.14 15.23 -4.50
N GLY A 149 -30.76 14.06 -4.34
CA GLY A 149 -32.20 13.84 -4.17
C GLY A 149 -33.15 14.54 -5.14
N GLU A 150 -33.53 13.85 -6.21
CA GLU A 150 -34.76 14.13 -6.94
C GLU A 150 -35.53 12.84 -7.30
N ARG A 151 -36.85 13.01 -7.33
CA ARG A 151 -37.88 11.98 -7.24
C ARG A 151 -37.93 11.07 -8.47
N ALA A 152 -38.21 9.79 -8.22
CA ALA A 152 -38.49 8.78 -9.22
C ALA A 152 -39.71 9.14 -10.09
N GLN A 153 -39.47 9.48 -11.36
CA GLN A 153 -40.49 9.40 -12.41
C GLN A 153 -40.35 8.06 -13.14
N LYS A 154 -41.41 7.24 -13.04
CA LYS A 154 -41.57 5.97 -13.75
C LYS A 154 -41.46 6.19 -15.27
N ARG A 155 -40.33 5.80 -15.88
CA ARG A 155 -40.22 5.61 -17.33
C ARG A 155 -40.70 4.20 -17.70
N LYS A 156 -41.59 4.12 -18.70
CA LYS A 156 -42.11 2.86 -19.27
C LYS A 156 -40.96 2.05 -19.90
N LYS A 157 -40.89 0.75 -19.60
CA LYS A 157 -40.03 -0.20 -20.33
C LYS A 157 -40.52 -0.36 -21.78
N PRO A 158 -39.68 -0.22 -22.81
CA PRO A 158 -39.99 -0.75 -24.13
C PRO A 158 -39.88 -2.29 -24.09
N ARG A 159 -40.78 -2.96 -24.80
CA ARG A 159 -40.70 -4.40 -25.09
C ARG A 159 -39.97 -4.59 -26.41
N GLY A 160 -39.07 -5.56 -26.44
CA GLY A 160 -38.77 -6.45 -27.58
C GLY A 160 -38.29 -5.81 -28.89
N GLU A 161 -37.06 -6.17 -29.25
CA GLU A 161 -36.47 -6.19 -30.60
C GLU A 161 -35.83 -4.87 -31.10
N ASP A 162 -34.57 -5.04 -31.53
CA ASP A 162 -33.57 -4.10 -32.05
C ASP A 162 -32.97 -3.05 -31.08
N MET A 163 -31.81 -3.40 -30.49
CA MET A 163 -30.86 -2.42 -29.98
C MET A 163 -30.20 -1.70 -31.19
N PRO A 164 -30.24 -0.36 -31.27
CA PRO A 164 -29.54 0.35 -32.33
C PRO A 164 -28.02 0.19 -32.18
N ALA A 165 -27.31 -0.03 -33.30
CA ALA A 165 -25.86 0.01 -33.35
C ALA A 165 -25.34 1.35 -32.79
N ALA A 166 -24.25 1.30 -32.02
CA ALA A 166 -23.66 2.51 -31.42
C ALA A 166 -23.29 3.53 -32.53
N PRO A 167 -23.53 4.84 -32.34
CA PRO A 167 -23.16 5.84 -33.33
C PRO A 167 -21.64 5.85 -33.53
N SER A 168 -21.17 5.79 -34.78
CA SER A 168 -19.74 5.76 -35.16
C SER A 168 -18.87 6.83 -34.47
N GLY A 169 -19.42 8.01 -34.14
CA GLY A 169 -18.71 9.05 -33.40
C GLY A 169 -18.32 8.68 -31.96
N ALA A 170 -19.08 7.82 -31.29
CA ALA A 170 -18.77 7.37 -29.93
C ALA A 170 -17.54 6.44 -29.90
N VAL A 171 -17.39 5.59 -30.92
CA VAL A 171 -16.25 4.68 -31.04
C VAL A 171 -14.97 5.44 -31.37
N HIS A 172 -15.03 6.42 -32.30
CA HIS A 172 -13.90 7.31 -32.57
C HIS A 172 -13.44 8.06 -31.30
N THR A 173 -14.39 8.61 -30.53
CA THR A 173 -14.09 9.29 -29.26
C THR A 173 -13.42 8.35 -28.25
N LEU A 174 -13.83 7.07 -28.19
CA LEU A 174 -13.18 6.07 -27.34
C LEU A 174 -11.74 5.83 -27.79
N VAL A 175 -11.51 5.58 -29.08
CA VAL A 175 -10.17 5.30 -29.63
C VAL A 175 -9.23 6.46 -29.35
N ASP A 176 -9.66 7.70 -29.60
CA ASP A 176 -8.84 8.90 -29.35
C ASP A 176 -8.47 9.02 -27.87
N ARG A 177 -9.40 8.75 -26.97
CA ARG A 177 -9.12 8.72 -25.53
C ARG A 177 -8.14 7.63 -25.14
N VAL A 178 -8.24 6.43 -25.72
CA VAL A 178 -7.30 5.34 -25.45
C VAL A 178 -5.90 5.68 -25.96
N LEU A 179 -5.77 6.23 -27.18
CA LEU A 179 -4.47 6.64 -27.72
C LEU A 179 -3.85 7.79 -26.91
N HIS A 180 -4.65 8.78 -26.52
CA HIS A 180 -4.18 9.86 -25.66
C HIS A 180 -3.74 9.34 -24.28
N ALA A 181 -4.52 8.44 -23.68
CA ALA A 181 -4.18 7.78 -22.42
C ALA A 181 -2.89 6.96 -22.55
N LEU A 182 -2.72 6.24 -23.65
CA LEU A 182 -1.51 5.45 -23.95
C LEU A 182 -0.28 6.36 -23.98
N GLU A 183 -0.34 7.47 -24.71
CA GLU A 183 0.76 8.43 -24.84
C GLU A 183 1.06 9.13 -23.50
N ALA A 184 0.03 9.66 -22.83
CA ALA A 184 0.18 10.45 -21.62
C ALA A 184 0.60 9.61 -20.40
N SER A 185 0.14 8.36 -20.32
CA SER A 185 0.35 7.51 -19.14
C SER A 185 1.42 6.44 -19.31
N GLN A 186 1.87 6.13 -20.53
CA GLN A 186 2.89 5.10 -20.82
C GLN A 186 2.65 3.83 -19.98
N PRO A 187 1.50 3.16 -20.12
CA PRO A 187 1.16 1.98 -19.35
C PRO A 187 2.09 0.81 -19.71
N HIS A 188 2.27 -0.11 -18.77
CA HIS A 188 2.99 -1.37 -19.02
C HIS A 188 2.08 -2.42 -19.66
N ALA A 189 0.79 -2.38 -19.33
CA ALA A 189 -0.22 -3.23 -19.95
C ALA A 189 -1.57 -2.52 -20.13
N ILE A 190 -2.30 -2.93 -21.16
CA ILE A 190 -3.68 -2.54 -21.41
C ILE A 190 -4.57 -3.72 -21.04
N VAL A 191 -5.54 -3.51 -20.14
CA VAL A 191 -6.59 -4.49 -19.88
C VAL A 191 -7.83 -4.07 -20.64
N ILE A 192 -8.22 -4.86 -21.62
CA ILE A 192 -9.41 -4.63 -22.44
C ILE A 192 -10.48 -5.61 -21.99
N ALA A 193 -11.60 -5.12 -21.46
CA ALA A 193 -12.75 -5.93 -21.14
C ALA A 193 -13.80 -5.81 -22.25
N GLY A 194 -14.14 -6.94 -22.89
CA GLY A 194 -15.20 -7.05 -23.92
C GLY A 194 -16.59 -6.68 -23.38
N GLY A 195 -17.62 -6.40 -24.17
CA GLY A 195 -17.96 -6.91 -25.50
C GLY A 195 -19.37 -7.56 -25.54
N ALA A 196 -20.03 -7.72 -24.39
CA ALA A 196 -21.35 -8.34 -24.29
C ALA A 196 -22.49 -7.43 -24.76
N ALA A 197 -22.65 -7.27 -26.09
CA ALA A 197 -23.89 -6.84 -26.73
C ALA A 197 -23.98 -7.15 -28.26
N ASP A 198 -23.11 -8.00 -28.82
CA ASP A 198 -22.91 -8.28 -30.27
C ASP A 198 -24.09 -7.97 -31.21
N PRO A 199 -23.88 -7.25 -32.35
CA PRO A 199 -23.13 -7.82 -33.49
C PRO A 199 -22.33 -6.78 -34.34
N GLU A 200 -21.07 -6.84 -34.72
CA GLU A 200 -19.93 -7.74 -34.53
C GLU A 200 -18.70 -6.87 -34.22
N THR A 201 -18.20 -6.85 -32.99
CA THR A 201 -16.80 -6.47 -32.67
C THR A 201 -16.28 -5.06 -33.09
N SER A 202 -17.08 -4.13 -33.63
CA SER A 202 -16.59 -2.87 -34.25
C SER A 202 -15.69 -2.03 -33.34
N GLY A 203 -16.10 -1.78 -32.08
CA GLY A 203 -15.29 -0.98 -31.16
C GLY A 203 -13.95 -1.63 -30.79
N LEU A 204 -13.93 -2.97 -30.63
CA LEU A 204 -12.70 -3.72 -30.37
C LEU A 204 -11.79 -3.76 -31.62
N LEU A 205 -12.37 -3.93 -32.80
CA LEU A 205 -11.64 -3.94 -34.07
C LEU A 205 -11.10 -2.56 -34.45
N GLU A 206 -11.89 -1.50 -34.27
CA GLU A 206 -11.45 -0.11 -34.49
C GLU A 206 -10.30 0.24 -33.55
N LEU A 207 -10.43 -0.09 -32.27
CA LEU A 207 -9.34 0.06 -31.31
C LEU A 207 -8.11 -0.78 -31.72
N GLY A 208 -8.31 -2.05 -32.09
CA GLY A 208 -7.24 -2.90 -32.57
C GLY A 208 -6.51 -2.33 -33.80
N ASN A 209 -7.26 -1.79 -34.76
CA ASN A 209 -6.70 -1.16 -35.97
C ASN A 209 -5.92 0.11 -35.64
N ALA A 210 -6.41 0.90 -34.68
CA ALA A 210 -5.71 2.08 -34.18
C ALA A 210 -4.40 1.70 -33.47
N LEU A 211 -4.45 0.74 -32.55
CA LEU A 211 -3.27 0.20 -31.88
C LEU A 211 -2.28 -0.43 -32.86
N ALA A 212 -2.74 -1.10 -33.92
CA ALA A 212 -1.87 -1.66 -34.94
C ALA A 212 -1.12 -0.58 -35.76
N LYS A 213 -1.66 0.64 -35.84
CA LYS A 213 -1.00 1.80 -36.46
C LYS A 213 -0.15 2.60 -35.46
N ASP A 214 -0.33 2.37 -34.17
CA ASP A 214 0.43 3.03 -33.13
C ASP A 214 1.92 2.64 -33.18
N VAL A 215 2.76 3.66 -32.95
CA VAL A 215 4.23 3.60 -33.01
C VAL A 215 4.86 3.74 -31.63
N THR A 216 4.08 3.64 -30.55
CA THR A 216 4.58 3.70 -29.17
C THR A 216 5.63 2.63 -28.95
N SER A 217 6.72 3.00 -28.27
CA SER A 217 7.83 2.11 -27.95
C SER A 217 8.39 2.44 -26.56
N PRO A 218 8.50 1.45 -25.64
CA PRO A 218 8.07 0.07 -25.79
C PRO A 218 6.53 -0.04 -25.84
N ARG A 219 6.02 -1.05 -26.55
CA ARG A 219 4.58 -1.32 -26.60
C ARG A 219 4.11 -2.00 -25.32
N PRO A 220 2.96 -1.61 -24.74
CA PRO A 220 2.38 -2.33 -23.61
C PRO A 220 1.91 -3.72 -24.01
N SER A 221 1.87 -4.65 -23.06
CA SER A 221 1.17 -5.94 -23.25
C SER A 221 -0.35 -5.75 -23.22
N ILE A 222 -1.11 -6.63 -23.87
CA ILE A 222 -2.57 -6.58 -23.88
C ILE A 222 -3.14 -7.82 -23.16
N LEU A 223 -3.93 -7.61 -22.11
CA LEU A 223 -4.83 -8.62 -21.55
C LEU A 223 -6.23 -8.33 -22.05
N LEU A 224 -6.72 -9.18 -22.94
CA LEU A 224 -8.10 -9.15 -23.39
C LEU A 224 -8.93 -10.09 -22.52
N VAL A 225 -10.03 -9.59 -21.97
CA VAL A 225 -11.01 -10.37 -21.22
C VAL A 225 -12.31 -10.39 -22.01
N ALA A 226 -12.52 -11.45 -22.78
CA ALA A 226 -13.54 -11.51 -23.83
C ALA A 226 -13.84 -12.96 -24.23
N SER A 227 -14.72 -13.16 -25.23
CA SER A 227 -14.93 -14.47 -25.84
C SER A 227 -13.70 -14.92 -26.66
N ILE A 228 -13.62 -16.24 -26.94
CA ILE A 228 -12.57 -16.81 -27.81
C ILE A 228 -12.59 -16.16 -29.20
N ARG A 229 -13.79 -15.96 -29.77
CA ARG A 229 -13.99 -15.32 -31.08
C ARG A 229 -13.38 -13.92 -31.13
N GLU A 230 -13.68 -13.07 -30.15
CA GLU A 230 -13.14 -11.71 -30.06
C GLU A 230 -11.61 -11.72 -29.91
N GLY A 231 -11.08 -12.67 -29.14
CA GLY A 231 -9.63 -12.86 -29.00
C GLY A 231 -8.92 -13.21 -30.29
N GLU A 232 -9.48 -14.13 -31.09
CA GLU A 232 -8.93 -14.46 -32.40
C GLU A 232 -8.96 -13.27 -33.37
N LEU A 233 -10.06 -12.51 -33.36
CA LEU A 233 -10.23 -11.32 -34.20
C LEU A 233 -9.20 -10.24 -33.86
N LEU A 234 -9.07 -9.85 -32.59
CA LEU A 234 -8.11 -8.83 -32.17
C LEU A 234 -6.67 -9.28 -32.48
N ARG A 235 -6.34 -10.55 -32.25
CA ARG A 235 -5.01 -11.10 -32.53
C ARG A 235 -4.65 -10.99 -34.01
N ARG A 236 -5.60 -11.20 -34.92
CA ARG A 236 -5.41 -11.01 -36.37
C ARG A 236 -5.16 -9.54 -36.71
N VAL A 237 -5.94 -8.62 -36.15
CA VAL A 237 -5.82 -7.18 -36.42
C VAL A 237 -4.49 -6.60 -35.92
N LEU A 238 -4.04 -7.04 -34.74
CA LEU A 238 -2.78 -6.59 -34.17
C LEU A 238 -1.56 -7.13 -34.93
N ASP A 239 -1.71 -8.20 -35.73
CA ASP A 239 -0.66 -8.75 -36.60
C ASP A 239 0.70 -8.96 -35.89
N GLY A 240 0.64 -9.54 -34.67
CA GLY A 240 1.84 -9.82 -33.86
C GLY A 240 2.58 -8.58 -33.33
N LYS A 241 2.05 -7.37 -33.52
CA LYS A 241 2.68 -6.11 -33.07
C LYS A 241 2.71 -5.93 -31.56
N TYR A 242 1.82 -6.61 -30.85
CA TYR A 242 1.63 -6.55 -29.41
C TYR A 242 1.70 -7.96 -28.82
N GLU A 243 2.33 -8.11 -27.66
CA GLU A 243 2.12 -9.29 -26.83
C GLU A 243 0.68 -9.27 -26.31
N MET A 244 -0.09 -10.32 -26.58
CA MET A 244 -1.49 -10.41 -26.22
C MET A 244 -1.82 -11.74 -25.53
N ARG A 245 -2.51 -11.64 -24.39
CA ARG A 245 -3.14 -12.75 -23.66
C ARG A 245 -4.65 -12.61 -23.72
N LEU A 246 -5.34 -13.74 -23.84
CA LEU A 246 -6.79 -13.83 -23.75
C LEU A 246 -7.16 -14.55 -22.46
N LEU A 247 -7.95 -13.89 -21.61
CA LEU A 247 -8.70 -14.52 -20.54
C LEU A 247 -10.13 -14.77 -21.06
N ALA A 248 -10.37 -16.01 -21.48
CA ALA A 248 -11.64 -16.37 -22.12
C ALA A 248 -12.79 -16.40 -21.10
N LEU A 249 -13.87 -15.71 -21.43
CA LEU A 249 -15.14 -15.81 -20.72
C LEU A 249 -15.90 -17.06 -21.19
N GLY A 250 -16.54 -17.76 -20.25
CA GLY A 250 -17.48 -18.83 -20.60
C GLY A 250 -18.68 -18.28 -21.37
N GLU A 251 -19.37 -19.13 -22.14
CA GLU A 251 -20.58 -18.72 -22.85
C GLU A 251 -21.63 -18.12 -21.89
N GLY A 252 -22.10 -16.91 -22.19
CA GLY A 252 -23.05 -16.17 -21.36
C GLY A 252 -22.48 -15.58 -20.06
N ALA A 253 -21.18 -15.78 -19.78
CA ALA A 253 -20.54 -15.19 -18.61
C ALA A 253 -20.25 -13.70 -18.84
N ILE A 254 -20.69 -12.87 -17.89
CA ILE A 254 -20.39 -11.43 -17.84
C ILE A 254 -19.40 -11.10 -16.72
N GLU A 255 -19.15 -12.03 -15.81
CA GLU A 255 -18.20 -11.88 -14.71
C GLU A 255 -16.96 -12.73 -14.94
N VAL A 256 -15.83 -12.20 -14.47
CA VAL A 256 -14.51 -12.80 -14.60
C VAL A 256 -14.12 -13.45 -13.28
N ASP A 257 -13.45 -14.59 -13.33
CA ASP A 257 -12.78 -15.12 -12.15
C ASP A 257 -11.68 -14.16 -11.68
N ARG A 258 -11.88 -13.58 -10.50
CA ARG A 258 -10.96 -12.61 -9.90
C ARG A 258 -9.54 -13.17 -9.74
N LEU A 259 -9.40 -14.43 -9.32
CA LEU A 259 -8.10 -15.04 -9.08
C LEU A 259 -7.34 -15.20 -10.39
N LEU A 260 -8.02 -15.65 -11.45
CA LEU A 260 -7.42 -15.80 -12.78
C LEU A 260 -7.01 -14.44 -13.37
N LEU A 261 -7.87 -13.42 -13.28
CA LEU A 261 -7.55 -12.07 -13.74
C LEU A 261 -6.27 -11.54 -13.09
N TRP A 262 -6.18 -11.65 -11.76
CA TRP A 262 -5.00 -11.20 -11.04
C TRP A 262 -3.76 -12.06 -11.30
N ASP A 263 -3.92 -13.32 -11.69
CA ASP A 263 -2.78 -14.16 -12.04
C ASP A 263 -2.13 -13.75 -13.36
N GLU A 264 -2.94 -13.43 -14.37
CA GLU A 264 -2.44 -12.88 -15.64
C GLU A 264 -1.81 -11.49 -15.45
N ILE A 265 -2.39 -10.64 -14.60
CA ILE A 265 -1.78 -9.35 -14.26
C ILE A 265 -0.42 -9.53 -13.59
N ARG A 266 -0.31 -10.43 -12.61
CA ARG A 266 0.97 -10.77 -11.97
C ARG A 266 1.99 -11.30 -12.97
N ARG A 267 1.52 -12.06 -13.96
CA ARG A 267 2.38 -12.60 -15.01
C ARG A 267 2.99 -11.51 -15.88
N PHE A 268 2.21 -10.50 -16.26
CA PHE A 268 2.73 -9.33 -16.97
C PHE A 268 3.74 -8.55 -16.15
N TRP A 269 3.51 -8.41 -14.83
CA TRP A 269 4.50 -7.80 -13.96
C TRP A 269 5.81 -8.60 -13.94
N ARG A 270 5.76 -9.93 -13.75
CA ARG A 270 6.97 -10.76 -13.72
C ARG A 270 7.76 -10.70 -15.03
N HIS A 271 7.12 -10.94 -16.16
CA HIS A 271 7.82 -10.99 -17.46
C HIS A 271 8.17 -9.60 -18.01
N GLY A 272 7.25 -8.64 -17.88
CA GLY A 272 7.41 -7.31 -18.48
C GLY A 272 8.31 -6.37 -17.68
N ILE A 273 8.50 -6.62 -16.38
CA ILE A 273 9.24 -5.71 -15.50
C ILE A 273 10.38 -6.42 -14.78
N VAL A 274 10.07 -7.53 -14.09
CA VAL A 274 11.07 -8.15 -13.19
C VAL A 274 12.15 -8.89 -13.99
N GLU A 275 11.78 -9.67 -15.00
CA GLU A 275 12.75 -10.38 -15.84
C GLU A 275 13.65 -9.45 -16.65
N GLY A 276 13.17 -8.25 -16.99
CA GLY A 276 13.98 -7.19 -17.61
C GLY A 276 14.89 -6.44 -16.64
N THR A 277 14.80 -6.70 -15.33
CA THR A 277 15.61 -6.02 -14.33
C THR A 277 17.07 -6.49 -14.42
N PRO A 278 18.05 -5.59 -14.60
CA PRO A 278 19.45 -5.96 -14.68
C PRO A 278 19.92 -6.75 -13.44
N GLY A 279 20.58 -7.89 -13.65
CA GLY A 279 21.05 -8.77 -12.57
C GLY A 279 20.01 -9.72 -11.96
N TYR A 280 18.72 -9.54 -12.27
CA TYR A 280 17.67 -10.35 -11.66
C TYR A 280 17.73 -11.83 -12.04
N SER A 281 18.21 -12.17 -13.24
CA SER A 281 18.38 -13.57 -13.67
C SER A 281 19.26 -14.40 -12.72
N LEU A 282 20.27 -13.77 -12.11
CA LEU A 282 21.10 -14.42 -11.10
C LEU A 282 20.36 -14.62 -9.79
N VAL A 283 19.63 -13.60 -9.31
CA VAL A 283 18.80 -13.72 -8.09
C VAL A 283 17.74 -14.81 -8.27
N ARG A 284 17.08 -14.83 -9.44
CA ARG A 284 16.09 -15.84 -9.81
C ARG A 284 16.66 -17.26 -9.77
N SER A 285 17.93 -17.46 -10.12
CA SER A 285 18.58 -18.77 -10.09
C SER A 285 18.74 -19.36 -8.68
N TRP A 286 18.58 -18.54 -7.63
CA TRP A 286 18.66 -18.96 -6.23
C TRP A 286 17.30 -19.33 -5.64
N GLU A 287 16.23 -18.90 -6.28
CA GLU A 287 14.87 -19.02 -5.78
C GLU A 287 14.26 -20.39 -6.10
N SER A 288 13.66 -21.05 -5.10
CA SER A 288 12.86 -22.26 -5.30
C SER A 288 11.45 -21.97 -5.82
N GLU A 289 10.95 -20.75 -5.58
CA GLU A 289 9.59 -20.30 -5.90
C GLU A 289 9.64 -19.00 -6.70
N PRO A 290 8.61 -18.65 -7.50
CA PRO A 290 8.58 -17.37 -8.20
C PRO A 290 8.69 -16.17 -7.24
N VAL A 291 9.46 -15.16 -7.63
CA VAL A 291 9.55 -13.89 -6.88
C VAL A 291 8.18 -13.33 -6.54
N CYS A 292 8.08 -12.86 -5.31
CA CYS A 292 6.88 -12.22 -4.79
C CYS A 292 7.02 -10.69 -4.88
N HIS A 293 6.01 -10.00 -5.39
CA HIS A 293 6.00 -8.53 -5.29
C HIS A 293 5.90 -8.13 -3.80
N SER A 294 6.74 -7.22 -3.30
CA SER A 294 6.80 -6.86 -1.87
C SER A 294 5.43 -6.48 -1.28
N ALA A 295 4.63 -5.72 -2.03
CA ALA A 295 3.25 -5.38 -1.66
C ALA A 295 2.31 -6.61 -1.49
N ILE A 296 2.48 -7.69 -2.28
CA ILE A 296 1.72 -8.93 -2.07
C ILE A 296 2.13 -9.58 -0.75
N GLY A 297 3.43 -9.64 -0.49
CA GLY A 297 3.96 -10.11 0.80
C GLY A 297 3.36 -9.34 1.97
N PHE A 298 3.44 -8.01 1.94
CA PHE A 298 2.89 -7.19 3.01
C PHE A 298 1.36 -7.30 3.13
N GLY A 299 0.63 -7.36 2.02
CA GLY A 299 -0.81 -7.59 2.01
C GLY A 299 -1.22 -8.91 2.67
N ARG A 300 -0.44 -9.99 2.48
CA ARG A 300 -0.66 -11.27 3.17
C ARG A 300 -0.48 -11.15 4.68
N VAL A 301 0.53 -10.41 5.14
CA VAL A 301 0.75 -10.12 6.57
C VAL A 301 -0.41 -9.34 7.15
N VAL A 302 -0.86 -8.26 6.50
CA VAL A 302 -2.00 -7.44 6.96
C VAL A 302 -3.25 -8.30 7.08
N ARG A 303 -3.52 -9.17 6.10
CA ARG A 303 -4.64 -10.11 6.14
C ARG A 303 -4.51 -11.15 7.25
N PHE A 304 -3.30 -11.67 7.48
CA PHE A 304 -3.03 -12.60 8.58
C PHE A 304 -3.30 -11.94 9.93
N LEU A 305 -2.80 -10.72 10.14
CA LEU A 305 -3.01 -9.97 11.38
C LEU A 305 -4.51 -9.67 11.60
N ALA A 306 -5.25 -9.28 10.57
CA ALA A 306 -6.70 -9.06 10.70
C ALA A 306 -7.45 -10.30 11.20
N LYS A 307 -7.06 -11.48 10.72
CA LYS A 307 -7.63 -12.77 11.16
C LYS A 307 -7.16 -13.16 12.55
N HIS A 308 -5.87 -13.02 12.83
CA HIS A 308 -5.26 -13.38 14.11
C HIS A 308 -5.77 -12.51 15.27
N HIS A 309 -5.89 -11.20 15.04
CA HIS A 309 -6.41 -10.24 16.02
C HIS A 309 -7.95 -10.17 16.05
N THR A 310 -8.64 -10.86 15.14
CA THR A 310 -10.10 -10.81 15.01
C THR A 310 -10.66 -9.37 14.93
N ALA A 311 -9.92 -8.49 14.26
CA ALA A 311 -10.24 -7.07 14.15
C ALA A 311 -9.83 -6.52 12.78
N PRO A 312 -10.55 -5.52 12.24
CA PRO A 312 -10.11 -4.84 11.04
C PRO A 312 -8.70 -4.29 11.24
N THR A 313 -7.82 -4.56 10.28
CA THR A 313 -6.41 -4.13 10.33
C THR A 313 -6.09 -3.31 9.11
N TRP A 314 -5.48 -2.15 9.33
CA TRP A 314 -4.90 -1.35 8.26
C TRP A 314 -3.39 -1.53 8.23
N GLY A 315 -2.82 -1.52 7.03
CA GLY A 315 -1.38 -1.59 6.81
C GLY A 315 -0.92 -0.36 6.04
N ILE A 316 0.27 0.15 6.31
CA ILE A 316 0.90 1.19 5.50
C ILE A 316 2.36 0.87 5.22
N ASP A 317 2.74 0.94 3.95
CA ASP A 317 4.12 0.81 3.49
C ASP A 317 4.62 2.17 3.03
N PHE A 318 5.48 2.81 3.83
CA PHE A 318 6.16 4.06 3.52
C PHE A 318 7.36 3.80 2.58
N GLY A 319 7.06 3.36 1.36
CA GLY A 319 8.07 2.99 0.39
C GLY A 319 8.80 4.19 -0.22
N ALA A 320 10.02 3.94 -0.69
CA ALA A 320 10.86 4.99 -1.28
C ALA A 320 10.31 5.51 -2.61
N SER A 321 9.75 4.63 -3.45
CA SER A 321 9.18 5.00 -4.75
C SER A 321 7.65 5.06 -4.74
N TYR A 322 7.00 4.28 -3.88
CA TYR A 322 5.54 4.14 -3.82
C TYR A 322 5.13 3.99 -2.38
N THR A 323 4.09 4.72 -1.97
CA THR A 323 3.41 4.52 -0.70
C THR A 323 2.14 3.74 -0.93
N ARG A 324 1.90 2.73 -0.10
CA ARG A 324 0.71 1.88 -0.20
C ARG A 324 0.00 1.78 1.13
N VAL A 325 -1.33 1.81 1.09
CA VAL A 325 -2.18 1.60 2.26
C VAL A 325 -3.08 0.40 1.99
N PHE A 326 -3.22 -0.45 2.99
CA PHE A 326 -3.92 -1.71 2.96
C PHE A 326 -5.03 -1.68 4.00
N SER A 327 -6.15 -2.32 3.69
CA SER A 327 -7.25 -2.57 4.64
C SER A 327 -7.59 -4.05 4.55
N ALA A 328 -7.73 -4.72 5.69
CA ALA A 328 -8.17 -6.10 5.76
C ALA A 328 -9.19 -6.29 6.88
N ASN A 329 -10.27 -7.01 6.58
CA ASN A 329 -11.30 -7.40 7.55
C ASN A 329 -11.82 -8.80 7.23
N GLY A 330 -11.47 -9.79 8.06
CA GLY A 330 -11.80 -11.18 7.82
C GLY A 330 -11.22 -11.70 6.50
N ASN A 331 -12.08 -11.97 5.52
CA ASN A 331 -11.67 -12.46 4.19
C ASN A 331 -11.55 -11.35 3.14
N THR A 332 -11.99 -10.12 3.43
CA THR A 332 -11.85 -9.00 2.50
C THR A 332 -10.56 -8.26 2.75
N SER A 333 -9.87 -7.90 1.67
CA SER A 333 -8.67 -7.09 1.73
C SER A 333 -8.53 -6.23 0.48
N PHE A 334 -8.06 -5.00 0.69
CA PHE A 334 -7.95 -3.96 -0.31
C PHE A 334 -6.62 -3.23 -0.16
N ALA A 335 -6.18 -2.57 -1.23
CA ALA A 335 -5.07 -1.64 -1.17
C ALA A 335 -5.27 -0.46 -2.11
N VAL A 336 -4.74 0.69 -1.70
CA VAL A 336 -4.56 1.89 -2.52
C VAL A 336 -3.08 2.23 -2.57
N SER A 337 -2.64 2.76 -3.70
CA SER A 337 -1.23 3.07 -3.95
C SER A 337 -1.09 4.49 -4.46
N SER A 338 -0.01 5.14 -4.09
CA SER A 338 0.47 6.37 -4.72
C SER A 338 1.84 6.16 -5.33
N VAL A 339 2.13 6.91 -6.40
CA VAL A 339 3.47 7.05 -6.98
C VAL A 339 4.37 7.97 -6.14
N ALA A 340 3.80 8.64 -5.15
CA ALA A 340 4.58 9.38 -4.15
C ALA A 340 5.23 8.42 -3.16
N GLY A 341 6.45 8.76 -2.73
CA GLY A 341 7.24 8.01 -1.77
C GLY A 341 8.29 8.89 -1.10
N THR A 342 9.10 8.32 -0.22
CA THR A 342 10.08 9.05 0.61
C THR A 342 11.50 9.11 0.02
N GLY A 343 11.73 8.43 -1.09
CA GLY A 343 12.99 8.41 -1.83
C GLY A 343 12.76 8.88 -3.25
N ARG A 344 12.87 7.99 -4.24
CA ARG A 344 12.66 8.35 -5.65
C ARG A 344 11.23 8.77 -5.99
N GLY A 345 10.25 8.38 -5.18
CA GLY A 345 8.88 8.84 -5.33
C GLY A 345 8.67 10.27 -4.80
N SER A 346 9.66 10.87 -4.12
CA SER A 346 9.53 12.21 -3.54
C SER A 346 9.24 13.27 -4.59
N ILE A 347 9.74 13.10 -5.81
CA ILE A 347 9.52 14.04 -6.92
C ILE A 347 8.03 14.29 -7.20
N ASN A 348 7.19 13.27 -6.97
CA ASN A 348 5.74 13.39 -7.17
C ASN A 348 5.06 14.29 -6.12
N LEU A 349 5.78 14.66 -5.04
CA LEU A 349 5.33 15.56 -3.99
C LEU A 349 5.62 17.04 -4.29
N LEU A 350 6.29 17.39 -5.41
CA LEU A 350 6.49 18.79 -5.81
C LEU A 350 5.16 19.55 -5.94
N LYS A 351 4.10 18.87 -6.40
CA LYS A 351 2.73 19.43 -6.45
C LYS A 351 2.12 19.71 -5.07
N SER A 352 2.74 19.22 -4.01
CA SER A 352 2.24 19.19 -2.64
C SER A 352 3.10 20.04 -1.67
N VAL A 353 3.99 20.90 -2.18
CA VAL A 353 4.88 21.79 -1.39
C VAL A 353 4.10 22.58 -0.33
N TRP A 354 2.94 23.13 -0.67
CA TRP A 354 2.11 23.88 0.27
C TRP A 354 1.53 23.03 1.40
N ALA A 355 1.09 21.80 1.08
CA ALA A 355 0.59 20.87 2.08
C ALA A 355 1.70 20.41 3.03
N LEU A 356 2.91 20.17 2.50
CA LEU A 356 4.10 19.80 3.27
C LEU A 356 4.51 20.92 4.23
N ARG A 357 4.57 22.16 3.75
CA ARG A 357 4.89 23.34 4.58
C ARG A 357 3.97 23.37 5.81
N GLY A 358 2.68 23.10 5.60
CA GLY A 358 1.65 23.07 6.64
C GLY A 358 1.88 22.09 7.81
N ARG A 359 2.75 21.08 7.64
CA ARG A 359 2.99 20.01 8.62
C ARG A 359 4.24 20.21 9.47
N LEU A 360 5.10 21.16 9.09
CA LEU A 360 6.37 21.40 9.77
C LEU A 360 6.19 22.31 11.00
N PRO A 361 7.08 22.27 12.01
CA PRO A 361 7.09 23.18 13.16
C PRO A 361 8.04 24.38 13.01
N PHE A 362 8.60 24.60 11.81
CA PHE A 362 9.56 25.64 11.48
C PHE A 362 9.37 26.12 10.03
N GLU A 363 9.76 27.36 9.78
CA GLU A 363 9.56 27.99 8.48
C GLU A 363 10.58 27.55 7.43
N LEU A 364 10.05 27.17 6.28
CA LEU A 364 10.77 26.99 5.03
C LEU A 364 9.99 27.68 3.91
N THR A 365 10.72 28.23 2.94
CA THR A 365 10.22 28.70 1.66
C THR A 365 9.77 27.52 0.78
N GLY A 366 9.00 27.80 -0.26
CA GLY A 366 8.64 26.77 -1.24
C GLY A 366 9.88 26.18 -1.91
N GLU A 367 10.83 27.03 -2.29
CA GLU A 367 12.10 26.66 -2.93
C GLU A 367 12.95 25.74 -2.05
N GLU A 368 13.01 25.97 -0.74
CA GLU A 368 13.73 25.08 0.18
C GLU A 368 13.07 23.69 0.26
N ILE A 369 11.74 23.62 0.27
CA ILE A 369 11.02 22.33 0.28
C ILE A 369 11.23 21.61 -1.06
N GLU A 370 11.18 22.32 -2.18
CA GLU A 370 11.49 21.76 -3.50
C GLU A 370 12.92 21.22 -3.56
N ALA A 371 13.90 21.96 -3.03
CA ALA A 371 15.29 21.53 -2.95
C ALA A 371 15.44 20.24 -2.12
N VAL A 372 14.74 20.13 -0.99
CA VAL A 372 14.70 18.90 -0.17
C VAL A 372 14.14 17.73 -1.00
N ILE A 373 13.01 17.94 -1.69
CA ILE A 373 12.37 16.91 -2.54
C ILE A 373 13.33 16.43 -3.64
N LEU A 374 13.96 17.36 -4.36
CA LEU A 374 14.88 17.06 -5.46
C LEU A 374 16.16 16.37 -4.97
N ASN A 375 16.70 16.80 -3.83
CA ASN A 375 17.85 16.14 -3.20
C ASN A 375 17.52 14.72 -2.80
N LYS A 376 16.35 14.48 -2.20
CA LYS A 376 15.91 13.13 -1.82
C LYS A 376 15.67 12.24 -3.04
N TRP A 377 15.15 12.81 -4.14
CA TRP A 377 14.99 12.09 -5.41
C TRP A 377 16.34 11.68 -6.03
N ALA A 378 17.30 12.60 -6.03
CA ALA A 378 18.63 12.40 -6.59
C ALA A 378 19.50 11.46 -5.72
N ARG A 379 19.36 11.55 -4.39
CA ARG A 379 20.15 10.80 -3.39
C ARG A 379 19.23 10.11 -2.38
N PRO A 380 18.47 9.09 -2.79
CA PRO A 380 17.41 8.49 -1.97
C PRO A 380 17.90 7.63 -0.79
N TRP A 381 19.22 7.46 -0.65
CA TRP A 381 19.88 6.76 0.46
C TRP A 381 20.34 7.70 1.57
N THR A 382 20.14 9.01 1.45
CA THR A 382 20.47 9.95 2.52
C THR A 382 19.62 9.68 3.75
N VAL A 383 20.31 9.60 4.89
CA VAL A 383 19.70 9.53 6.22
C VAL A 383 19.63 10.94 6.81
N PRO A 384 18.56 11.28 7.54
CA PRO A 384 18.51 12.55 8.27
C PRO A 384 19.62 12.65 9.31
N GLU A 385 20.37 13.76 9.29
CA GLU A 385 21.40 14.08 10.28
C GLU A 385 20.89 15.05 11.34
N THR A 386 19.86 15.83 11.01
CA THR A 386 19.25 16.82 11.90
C THR A 386 17.81 16.48 12.28
N ARG A 387 17.31 17.09 13.36
CA ARG A 387 15.90 16.97 13.74
C ARG A 387 14.97 17.63 12.73
N GLU A 388 15.39 18.69 12.05
CA GLU A 388 14.62 19.28 10.96
C GLU A 388 14.46 18.32 9.78
N GLU A 389 15.55 17.69 9.34
CA GLU A 389 15.53 16.71 8.25
C GLU A 389 14.66 15.50 8.58
N LEU A 390 14.71 15.01 9.82
CA LEU A 390 13.86 13.90 10.26
C LEU A 390 12.37 14.26 10.22
N ARG A 391 12.03 15.51 10.56
CA ARG A 391 10.66 16.03 10.48
C ARG A 391 10.22 16.23 9.03
N LEU A 392 11.12 16.64 8.14
CA LEU A 392 10.88 16.72 6.71
C LEU A 392 10.59 15.35 6.10
N ASP A 393 11.41 14.33 6.41
CA ASP A 393 11.20 12.95 5.95
C ASP A 393 9.83 12.41 6.42
N ALA A 394 9.46 12.67 7.69
CA ALA A 394 8.14 12.31 8.21
C ALA A 394 6.98 13.05 7.51
N ALA A 395 7.15 14.33 7.19
CA ALA A 395 6.16 15.10 6.45
C ALA A 395 5.99 14.58 5.02
N LEU A 396 7.08 14.25 4.32
CA LEU A 396 7.07 13.63 2.99
C LEU A 396 6.32 12.30 3.01
N ALA A 397 6.65 11.43 3.98
CA ALA A 397 6.01 10.13 4.13
C ALA A 397 4.51 10.23 4.40
N THR A 398 4.14 11.14 5.30
CA THR A 398 2.74 11.44 5.64
C THR A 398 1.98 11.94 4.42
N GLN A 399 2.56 12.88 3.66
CA GLN A 399 1.92 13.42 2.47
C GLN A 399 1.79 12.37 1.36
N ALA A 400 2.80 11.53 1.16
CA ALA A 400 2.72 10.44 0.19
C ALA A 400 1.61 9.43 0.53
N ALA A 401 1.42 9.15 1.82
CA ALA A 401 0.33 8.32 2.30
C ALA A 401 -1.04 8.96 2.10
N ARG A 402 -1.14 10.28 2.33
CA ARG A 402 -2.36 11.04 2.05
C ARG A 402 -2.73 11.02 0.57
N GLU A 403 -1.76 11.19 -0.32
CA GLU A 403 -2.02 11.05 -1.76
C GLU A 403 -2.56 9.65 -2.12
N ALA A 404 -2.13 8.59 -1.43
CA ALA A 404 -2.70 7.26 -1.61
C ALA A 404 -4.16 7.17 -1.10
N MET A 405 -4.43 7.77 0.07
CA MET A 405 -5.76 7.82 0.69
C MET A 405 -6.74 8.79 0.01
N ASP A 406 -6.24 9.75 -0.76
CA ASP A 406 -7.03 10.64 -1.62
C ASP A 406 -7.31 10.02 -3.00
N GLY A 407 -6.70 8.86 -3.28
CA GLY A 407 -6.85 8.12 -4.53
C GLY A 407 -8.25 7.53 -4.75
N VAL A 408 -8.55 7.22 -6.01
CA VAL A 408 -9.84 6.62 -6.41
C VAL A 408 -10.07 5.30 -5.66
N GLY A 409 -11.24 5.15 -5.05
CA GLY A 409 -11.64 3.93 -4.32
C GLY A 409 -11.28 3.93 -2.84
N ALA A 410 -10.41 4.83 -2.36
CA ALA A 410 -10.00 4.86 -0.96
C ALA A 410 -11.19 5.01 0.01
N ALA A 411 -12.15 5.88 -0.28
CA ALA A 411 -13.35 6.05 0.55
C ALA A 411 -14.22 4.77 0.66
N VAL A 412 -14.13 3.86 -0.32
CA VAL A 412 -14.85 2.58 -0.31
C VAL A 412 -14.07 1.52 0.49
N TYR A 413 -12.74 1.50 0.35
CA TYR A 413 -11.87 0.48 0.96
C TYR A 413 -11.48 0.77 2.40
N PHE A 414 -11.55 2.05 2.78
CA PHE A 414 -11.29 2.58 4.11
C PHE A 414 -12.56 3.27 4.63
N PRO A 415 -13.67 2.53 4.79
CA PRO A 415 -14.91 3.12 5.28
C PRO A 415 -14.74 3.59 6.72
N ALA A 416 -15.60 4.53 7.14
CA ALA A 416 -15.64 4.99 8.53
C ALA A 416 -15.96 3.85 9.53
N GLU A 417 -16.68 2.84 9.06
CA GLU A 417 -16.97 1.61 9.80
C GLU A 417 -16.83 0.37 8.89
N PRO A 418 -16.29 -0.75 9.39
CA PRO A 418 -15.75 -0.92 10.73
C PRO A 418 -14.36 -0.26 10.87
N ARG A 419 -14.11 0.38 12.03
CA ARG A 419 -12.83 1.04 12.33
C ARG A 419 -11.68 0.05 12.48
N PRO A 420 -10.42 0.45 12.16
CA PRO A 420 -9.26 -0.39 12.40
C PRO A 420 -9.04 -0.59 13.91
N GLY A 421 -9.00 -1.85 14.34
CA GLY A 421 -8.51 -2.21 15.67
C GLY A 421 -6.99 -2.24 15.74
N LEU A 422 -6.32 -2.42 14.59
CA LEU A 422 -4.86 -2.42 14.46
C LEU A 422 -4.44 -1.64 13.22
N VAL A 423 -3.37 -0.86 13.36
CA VAL A 423 -2.61 -0.31 12.25
C VAL A 423 -1.18 -0.82 12.34
N VAL A 424 -0.67 -1.38 11.25
CA VAL A 424 0.72 -1.80 11.11
C VAL A 424 1.43 -0.98 10.04
N ALA A 425 2.63 -0.48 10.32
CA ALA A 425 3.45 0.23 9.34
C ALA A 425 4.79 -0.46 9.05
N THR A 426 5.23 -0.38 7.79
CA THR A 426 6.57 -0.79 7.34
C THR A 426 7.16 0.28 6.40
N GLY A 427 8.39 0.09 5.94
CA GLY A 427 9.04 0.95 4.94
C GLY A 427 10.11 1.91 5.48
N GLY A 428 10.69 2.69 4.56
CA GLY A 428 11.95 3.42 4.79
C GLY A 428 11.88 4.55 5.81
N LEU A 429 10.70 5.10 6.08
CA LEU A 429 10.48 6.10 7.13
C LEU A 429 10.85 5.57 8.54
N LEU A 430 10.71 4.26 8.73
CA LEU A 430 10.83 3.61 10.03
C LEU A 430 12.26 3.13 10.32
N ALA A 431 13.16 3.25 9.35
CA ALA A 431 14.58 2.95 9.50
C ALA A 431 15.36 4.19 9.97
N GLY A 432 16.46 4.00 10.69
CA GLY A 432 17.47 5.08 10.86
C GLY A 432 17.19 6.12 11.95
N GLY A 433 16.66 5.73 13.12
CA GLY A 433 16.67 6.61 14.31
C GLY A 433 15.40 7.43 14.56
N THR A 434 14.34 7.25 13.75
CA THR A 434 13.01 7.82 14.01
C THR A 434 12.49 7.36 15.38
N SER A 435 12.00 8.29 16.19
CA SER A 435 11.49 7.94 17.52
C SER A 435 10.12 7.24 17.44
N PRO A 436 9.74 6.41 18.43
CA PRO A 436 8.39 5.82 18.50
C PRO A 436 7.26 6.84 18.40
N ALA A 437 7.47 8.04 18.97
CA ALA A 437 6.51 9.15 18.91
C ALA A 437 6.34 9.69 17.49
N GLN A 438 7.45 9.87 16.76
CA GLN A 438 7.42 10.31 15.36
C GLN A 438 6.78 9.27 14.44
N MET A 439 7.06 7.98 14.65
CA MET A 439 6.41 6.91 13.92
C MET A 439 4.90 6.91 14.15
N ALA A 440 4.47 7.02 15.42
CA ALA A 440 3.04 7.09 15.76
C ALA A 440 2.37 8.31 15.12
N LEU A 441 3.01 9.48 15.19
CA LEU A 441 2.52 10.71 14.56
C LEU A 441 2.36 10.55 13.05
N ALA A 442 3.37 10.03 12.35
CA ALA A 442 3.31 9.83 10.91
C ALA A 442 2.16 8.88 10.51
N ILE A 443 1.93 7.81 11.27
CA ILE A 443 0.82 6.88 11.06
C ILE A 443 -0.53 7.55 11.29
N MET A 444 -0.69 8.23 12.43
CA MET A 444 -1.93 8.93 12.78
C MET A 444 -2.25 10.06 11.79
N ASP A 445 -1.23 10.79 11.35
CA ASP A 445 -1.36 11.90 10.41
C ASP A 445 -1.49 11.44 8.97
N ALA A 446 -1.15 10.19 8.65
CA ALA A 446 -1.37 9.59 7.35
C ALA A 446 -2.80 9.03 7.23
N LEU A 447 -3.28 8.34 8.26
CA LEU A 447 -4.48 7.50 8.17
C LEU A 447 -5.68 8.04 8.94
N GLU A 448 -5.47 8.97 9.88
CA GLU A 448 -6.54 9.52 10.74
C GLU A 448 -7.44 8.44 11.37
N PRO A 449 -6.88 7.38 11.99
CA PRO A 449 -7.71 6.34 12.60
C PRO A 449 -8.67 6.96 13.62
N THR A 450 -9.82 6.33 13.81
CA THR A 450 -10.88 6.82 14.69
C THR A 450 -11.25 5.71 15.66
N GLY A 451 -11.74 6.07 16.85
CA GLY A 451 -12.01 5.07 17.88
C GLY A 451 -10.72 4.63 18.58
N ILE A 452 -10.57 3.32 18.78
CA ILE A 452 -9.48 2.73 19.57
C ILE A 452 -8.69 1.81 18.66
N THR A 453 -7.41 2.11 18.48
CA THR A 453 -6.56 1.44 17.49
C THR A 453 -5.19 1.17 18.09
N GLU A 454 -4.76 -0.09 18.11
CA GLU A 454 -3.36 -0.42 18.40
C GLU A 454 -2.47 -0.03 17.21
N LEU A 455 -1.27 0.48 17.51
CA LEU A 455 -0.27 0.87 16.52
C LEU A 455 0.96 -0.02 16.67
N ALA A 456 1.37 -0.65 15.57
CA ALA A 456 2.57 -1.47 15.50
C ALA A 456 3.41 -1.09 14.28
N VAL A 457 4.72 -1.29 14.38
CA VAL A 457 5.67 -0.97 13.30
C VAL A 457 6.67 -2.08 13.10
N ASP A 458 7.06 -2.25 11.84
CA ASP A 458 8.14 -3.10 11.39
C ASP A 458 9.42 -2.26 11.27
N THR A 459 10.19 -2.20 12.35
CA THR A 459 11.46 -1.45 12.40
C THR A 459 12.57 -2.10 11.59
N LEU A 460 12.43 -3.39 11.26
CA LEU A 460 13.41 -4.13 10.47
C LEU A 460 13.10 -4.10 8.96
N SER A 461 11.87 -3.70 8.59
CA SER A 461 11.27 -3.78 7.24
C SER A 461 11.26 -5.20 6.67
N ILE A 462 10.82 -6.18 7.47
CA ILE A 462 10.79 -7.61 7.12
C ILE A 462 9.41 -8.14 6.78
N LEU A 463 8.33 -7.38 7.00
CA LEU A 463 6.97 -7.87 6.76
C LEU A 463 6.71 -8.33 5.31
N PRO A 464 7.17 -7.62 4.26
CA PRO A 464 7.06 -8.12 2.89
C PRO A 464 7.68 -9.51 2.71
N ALA A 465 8.91 -9.68 3.22
CA ALA A 465 9.65 -10.93 3.15
C ALA A 465 8.93 -12.07 3.90
N LEU A 466 8.44 -11.81 5.12
CA LEU A 466 7.64 -12.80 5.88
C LEU A 466 6.36 -13.21 5.12
N GLY A 467 5.71 -12.29 4.43
CA GLY A 467 4.55 -12.61 3.60
C GLY A 467 4.87 -13.45 2.37
N ALA A 468 6.10 -13.39 1.86
CA ALA A 468 6.58 -14.28 0.80
C ALA A 468 6.96 -15.65 1.36
N VAL A 469 7.62 -15.72 2.52
CA VAL A 469 7.86 -16.99 3.22
C VAL A 469 6.54 -17.70 3.50
N ALA A 470 5.48 -16.95 3.85
CA ALA A 470 4.17 -17.52 4.15
C ALA A 470 3.49 -18.26 2.98
N SER A 471 3.93 -18.10 1.71
CA SER A 471 3.37 -18.91 0.61
C SER A 471 3.77 -20.37 0.67
N SER A 472 5.00 -20.66 1.10
CA SER A 472 5.55 -22.02 1.16
C SER A 472 5.66 -22.54 2.59
N HIS A 473 5.98 -21.66 3.55
CA HIS A 473 6.22 -21.98 4.95
C HIS A 473 5.37 -21.08 5.88
N PRO A 474 4.03 -21.20 5.87
CA PRO A 474 3.13 -20.33 6.62
C PRO A 474 3.34 -20.36 8.14
N GLN A 475 3.71 -21.51 8.71
CA GLN A 475 3.96 -21.64 10.14
C GLN A 475 5.22 -20.87 10.56
N ALA A 476 6.34 -21.06 9.83
CA ALA A 476 7.59 -20.35 10.09
C ALA A 476 7.41 -18.82 10.02
N ALA A 477 6.69 -18.35 9.00
CA ALA A 477 6.37 -16.93 8.84
C ALA A 477 5.52 -16.40 10.01
N ALA A 478 4.50 -17.15 10.44
CA ALA A 478 3.63 -16.74 11.55
C ALA A 478 4.38 -16.70 12.89
N GLU A 479 5.22 -17.70 13.17
CA GLU A 479 6.05 -17.77 14.37
C GLU A 479 7.01 -16.58 14.46
N ALA A 480 7.75 -16.30 13.38
CA ALA A 480 8.67 -15.17 13.33
C ALA A 480 7.94 -13.82 13.43
N LEU A 481 6.81 -13.66 12.74
CA LEU A 481 5.99 -12.46 12.76
C LEU A 481 5.49 -12.12 14.17
N LEU A 482 4.86 -13.10 14.84
CA LEU A 482 4.22 -12.89 16.14
C LEU A 482 5.23 -12.75 17.27
N SER A 483 6.43 -13.32 17.11
CA SER A 483 7.48 -13.26 18.12
C SER A 483 8.33 -12.00 18.00
N ASP A 484 8.77 -11.68 16.78
CA ASP A 484 9.85 -10.71 16.55
C ASP A 484 9.53 -9.66 15.47
N GLY A 485 8.47 -9.87 14.67
CA GLY A 485 8.20 -9.05 13.47
C GLY A 485 7.60 -7.67 13.73
N LEU A 486 7.11 -7.38 14.94
CA LEU A 486 6.39 -6.14 15.24
C LEU A 486 6.88 -5.48 16.53
N THR A 487 7.24 -4.20 16.43
CA THR A 487 7.38 -3.30 17.57
C THR A 487 6.05 -2.61 17.85
N TRP A 488 5.44 -2.92 18.98
CA TRP A 488 4.20 -2.29 19.43
C TRP A 488 4.47 -0.88 19.95
N LEU A 489 3.92 0.14 19.28
CA LEU A 489 4.01 1.54 19.73
C LEU A 489 3.05 1.78 20.90
N GLY A 490 1.85 1.22 20.83
CA GLY A 490 0.83 1.31 21.89
C GLY A 490 -0.56 1.51 21.33
N THR A 491 -1.45 2.18 22.08
CA THR A 491 -2.85 2.39 21.67
C THR A 491 -3.10 3.87 21.37
N CYS A 492 -3.71 4.15 20.23
CA CYS A 492 -4.29 5.45 19.90
C CYS A 492 -5.79 5.43 20.20
N ILE A 493 -6.27 6.45 20.90
CA ILE A 493 -7.70 6.71 21.10
C ILE A 493 -8.02 8.05 20.46
N ALA A 494 -8.76 8.03 19.37
CA ALA A 494 -9.03 9.19 18.54
C ALA A 494 -10.53 9.51 18.47
N GLY A 495 -10.86 10.76 18.79
CA GLY A 495 -12.22 11.28 18.75
C GLY A 495 -12.51 12.06 17.47
N ARG A 496 -13.68 11.83 16.85
CA ARG A 496 -14.08 12.57 15.63
C ARG A 496 -15.46 13.20 15.77
N GLY A 497 -15.62 14.39 15.20
CA GLY A 497 -16.90 15.10 15.15
C GLY A 497 -16.74 16.63 15.23
N PRO A 498 -17.83 17.38 15.05
CA PRO A 498 -17.78 18.84 15.04
C PRO A 498 -17.73 19.39 16.48
N ALA A 499 -16.54 19.67 17.00
CA ALA A 499 -16.35 20.35 18.28
C ALA A 499 -15.45 21.58 18.11
N ARG A 500 -15.66 22.63 18.91
CA ARG A 500 -14.86 23.86 18.79
C ARG A 500 -13.51 23.68 19.47
N LEU A 501 -12.47 24.21 18.86
CA LEU A 501 -11.11 24.25 19.42
C LEU A 501 -11.11 24.85 20.83
N GLY A 502 -10.34 24.24 21.74
CA GLY A 502 -10.24 24.67 23.13
C GLY A 502 -11.39 24.23 24.04
N GLU A 503 -12.55 23.80 23.50
CA GLU A 503 -13.58 23.15 24.33
C GLU A 503 -13.08 21.81 24.87
N LYS A 504 -13.70 21.31 25.94
CA LYS A 504 -13.37 19.98 26.46
C LYS A 504 -13.76 18.90 25.44
N ALA A 505 -12.79 18.11 24.97
CA ALA A 505 -13.01 17.01 24.02
C ALA A 505 -13.38 15.71 24.73
N VAL A 506 -12.61 15.33 25.75
CA VAL A 506 -12.79 14.07 26.45
C VAL A 506 -12.25 14.15 27.87
N VAL A 507 -12.94 13.48 28.79
CA VAL A 507 -12.43 13.19 30.13
C VAL A 507 -12.10 11.71 30.20
N LEU A 508 -10.86 11.42 30.57
CA LEU A 508 -10.38 10.06 30.82
C LEU A 508 -10.29 9.82 32.31
N GLU A 509 -10.83 8.70 32.76
CA GLU A 509 -10.61 8.18 34.11
C GLU A 509 -9.79 6.90 34.00
N ILE A 510 -8.57 6.95 34.52
CA ILE A 510 -7.56 5.90 34.39
C ILE A 510 -7.45 5.15 35.70
N LYS A 511 -7.69 3.84 35.66
CA LYS A 511 -7.55 2.97 36.81
C LYS A 511 -6.42 1.97 36.57
N ARG A 512 -5.36 2.10 37.37
CA ARG A 512 -4.23 1.18 37.41
C ARG A 512 -4.37 0.23 38.59
N SER A 513 -3.79 -0.97 38.49
CA SER A 513 -3.81 -1.92 39.61
C SER A 513 -3.17 -1.30 40.86
N GLY A 514 -3.87 -1.36 42.00
CA GLY A 514 -3.37 -0.85 43.28
C GLY A 514 -3.25 0.68 43.42
N GLN A 515 -3.67 1.47 42.43
CA GLN A 515 -3.60 2.94 42.47
C GLN A 515 -5.00 3.58 42.48
N ARG A 516 -5.11 4.77 43.06
CA ARG A 516 -6.35 5.56 42.96
C ARG A 516 -6.62 5.98 41.51
N PRO A 517 -7.88 5.97 41.05
CA PRO A 517 -8.22 6.45 39.71
C PRO A 517 -7.76 7.90 39.50
N THR A 518 -7.14 8.16 38.36
CA THR A 518 -6.69 9.51 37.97
C THR A 518 -7.57 10.03 36.85
N LYS A 519 -7.99 11.30 36.93
CA LYS A 519 -8.77 11.95 35.87
C LYS A 519 -7.90 12.89 35.05
N ILE A 520 -8.03 12.84 33.74
CA ILE A 520 -7.32 13.70 32.79
C ILE A 520 -8.34 14.31 31.84
N ASP A 521 -8.34 15.64 31.76
CA ASP A 521 -9.13 16.41 30.80
C ASP A 521 -8.28 16.72 29.57
N ILE A 522 -8.83 16.51 28.38
CA ILE A 522 -8.14 16.79 27.12
C ILE A 522 -9.04 17.72 26.29
N PRO A 523 -8.53 18.90 25.85
CA PRO A 523 -9.29 19.83 25.02
C PRO A 523 -9.30 19.42 23.55
N CYS A 524 -10.28 19.91 22.81
CA CYS A 524 -10.36 19.82 21.34
C CYS A 524 -9.15 20.52 20.72
N GLY A 525 -8.50 19.84 19.77
CA GLY A 525 -7.22 20.25 19.19
C GLY A 525 -6.00 19.66 19.92
N GLY A 526 -6.20 19.00 21.07
CA GLY A 526 -5.11 18.47 21.89
C GLY A 526 -4.61 17.09 21.45
N LEU A 527 -3.34 16.83 21.75
CA LEU A 527 -2.72 15.51 21.62
C LEU A 527 -2.02 15.19 22.95
N LYS A 528 -2.30 14.04 23.54
CA LYS A 528 -1.76 13.68 24.86
C LYS A 528 -1.19 12.27 24.89
N LEU A 529 0.08 12.17 25.27
CA LEU A 529 0.72 10.91 25.62
C LEU A 529 0.56 10.59 27.12
N ILE A 530 0.15 9.36 27.40
CA ILE A 530 0.13 8.75 28.73
C ILE A 530 1.08 7.53 28.68
N PRO A 531 2.24 7.60 29.36
CA PRO A 531 3.17 6.48 29.39
C PRO A 531 2.52 5.21 29.95
N LEU A 532 2.67 4.11 29.22
CA LEU A 532 2.15 2.78 29.58
C LEU A 532 3.02 1.71 28.92
N ALA A 533 3.70 0.88 29.70
CA ALA A 533 4.60 -0.14 29.17
C ALA A 533 3.81 -1.32 28.55
N ARG A 534 4.44 -2.08 27.64
CA ARG A 534 3.76 -3.16 26.90
C ARG A 534 3.19 -4.27 27.79
N GLN A 535 3.82 -4.53 28.93
CA GLN A 535 3.38 -5.51 29.92
C GLN A 535 2.21 -5.03 30.77
N ASP A 536 1.94 -3.72 30.79
CA ASP A 536 0.91 -3.12 31.63
C ASP A 536 -0.42 -3.01 30.88
N THR A 537 -1.51 -3.24 31.61
CA THR A 537 -2.88 -3.04 31.16
C THR A 537 -3.59 -2.14 32.16
N ILE A 538 -4.41 -1.20 31.66
CA ILE A 538 -5.19 -0.27 32.47
C ILE A 538 -6.66 -0.29 32.06
N GLU A 539 -7.56 -0.08 33.01
CA GLU A 539 -8.99 0.14 32.75
C GLU A 539 -9.20 1.65 32.52
N LEU A 540 -9.74 2.01 31.36
CA LEU A 540 -10.06 3.38 30.99
C LEU A 540 -11.57 3.57 30.94
N SER A 541 -12.07 4.64 31.57
CA SER A 541 -13.39 5.19 31.26
C SER A 541 -13.24 6.45 30.42
N ILE A 542 -13.96 6.51 29.31
CA ILE A 542 -13.86 7.56 28.30
C ILE A 542 -15.20 8.29 28.25
N LYS A 543 -15.18 9.58 28.59
CA LYS A 543 -16.37 10.45 28.62
C LYS A 543 -16.19 11.57 27.60
N PRO A 544 -16.65 11.39 26.36
CA PRO A 544 -16.46 12.36 25.30
C PRO A 544 -17.41 13.55 25.44
N ASN A 545 -17.05 14.65 24.78
CA ASN A 545 -17.97 15.72 24.43
C ASN A 545 -19.16 15.14 23.64
N SER A 546 -20.36 15.72 23.81
CA SER A 546 -21.58 15.27 23.12
C SER A 546 -21.47 15.30 21.59
N ASN A 547 -20.52 16.05 21.03
CA ASN A 547 -20.29 16.16 19.60
C ASN A 547 -19.22 15.22 19.03
N LEU A 548 -18.46 14.53 19.89
CA LEU A 548 -17.34 13.68 19.47
C LEU A 548 -17.66 12.20 19.66
N ASP A 549 -17.13 11.38 18.76
CA ASP A 549 -17.20 9.93 18.80
C ASP A 549 -15.80 9.34 18.96
N PHE A 550 -15.59 8.64 20.07
CA PHE A 550 -14.34 7.95 20.43
C PHE A 550 -14.43 6.41 20.31
N GLY A 551 -15.45 5.88 19.63
CA GLY A 551 -15.60 4.44 19.36
C GLY A 551 -16.98 3.86 19.69
N TRP A 552 -17.78 4.56 20.51
CA TRP A 552 -19.08 4.07 20.98
C TRP A 552 -20.27 4.81 20.36
N GLY A 553 -20.02 5.72 19.41
CA GLY A 553 -21.00 6.65 18.89
C GLY A 553 -20.86 8.05 19.52
N ARG A 554 -21.35 9.05 18.80
CA ARG A 554 -21.29 10.46 19.19
C ARG A 554 -21.84 10.70 20.60
N GLY A 555 -21.00 11.28 21.46
CA GLY A 555 -21.32 11.61 22.86
C GLY A 555 -21.45 10.43 23.82
N ARG A 556 -21.28 9.19 23.33
CA ARG A 556 -21.46 8.00 24.17
C ARG A 556 -20.18 7.66 24.91
N SER A 557 -20.34 7.47 26.22
CA SER A 557 -19.23 7.07 27.10
C SER A 557 -18.98 5.57 27.01
N GLY A 558 -17.73 5.16 27.21
CA GLY A 558 -17.30 3.77 27.13
C GLY A 558 -16.32 3.40 28.24
N LYS A 559 -16.14 2.10 28.44
CA LYS A 559 -15.06 1.52 29.24
C LYS A 559 -14.31 0.48 28.42
N ILE A 560 -12.99 0.46 28.55
CA ILE A 560 -12.15 -0.50 27.85
C ILE A 560 -10.88 -0.80 28.66
N SER A 561 -10.32 -1.98 28.46
CA SER A 561 -8.95 -2.29 28.90
C SER A 561 -7.98 -2.01 27.75
N VAL A 562 -6.98 -1.17 27.98
CA VAL A 562 -5.94 -0.88 26.98
C VAL A 562 -4.58 -1.37 27.45
N ARG A 563 -3.77 -1.77 26.48
CA ARG A 563 -2.40 -2.24 26.70
C ARG A 563 -1.41 -1.20 26.23
N GLY A 564 -0.26 -1.13 26.90
CA GLY A 564 0.80 -0.21 26.50
C GLY A 564 1.62 -0.67 25.30
N GLY A 565 2.73 0.04 25.11
CA GLY A 565 3.71 -0.23 24.06
C GLY A 565 4.99 0.56 24.32
N LYS A 566 5.84 0.67 23.30
CA LYS A 566 7.10 1.44 23.37
C LYS A 566 6.86 2.93 23.63
N LEU A 567 5.70 3.44 23.26
CA LEU A 567 5.25 4.81 23.51
C LEU A 567 4.20 4.86 24.65
N GLY A 568 3.15 4.05 24.55
CA GLY A 568 2.07 3.97 25.54
C GLY A 568 0.70 4.30 24.96
N LEU A 569 -0.10 5.07 25.70
CA LEU A 569 -1.44 5.46 25.28
C LEU A 569 -1.43 6.89 24.72
N VAL A 570 -1.83 7.03 23.46
CA VAL A 570 -1.99 8.33 22.79
C VAL A 570 -3.46 8.66 22.71
N VAL A 571 -3.83 9.88 23.08
CA VAL A 571 -5.18 10.38 22.97
C VAL A 571 -5.17 11.54 21.97
N ASP A 572 -5.77 11.29 20.81
CA ASP A 572 -5.84 12.22 19.70
C ASP A 572 -7.21 12.91 19.67
N ALA A 573 -7.25 14.16 20.13
CA ALA A 573 -8.41 15.04 20.06
C ALA A 573 -8.23 16.14 19.01
N ARG A 574 -7.29 15.97 18.06
CA ARG A 574 -7.05 16.92 16.98
C ARG A 574 -8.21 16.93 15.97
N GLU A 575 -8.28 18.00 15.18
CA GLU A 575 -9.28 18.20 14.15
C GLU A 575 -9.18 17.13 13.04
N THR A 576 -10.28 16.87 12.34
CA THR A 576 -10.32 15.89 11.24
C THR A 576 -11.22 16.37 10.09
N PRO A 577 -10.73 16.40 8.83
CA PRO A 577 -9.34 16.13 8.46
C PRO A 577 -8.38 17.11 9.16
N LEU A 578 -7.16 16.68 9.42
CA LEU A 578 -6.07 17.52 9.90
C LEU A 578 -5.82 18.57 8.82
N VAL A 579 -6.47 19.72 8.97
CA VAL A 579 -6.30 20.83 8.06
C VAL A 579 -4.91 21.42 8.33
N PRO A 580 -4.08 21.65 7.30
CA PRO A 580 -2.87 22.45 7.43
C PRO A 580 -3.22 23.75 8.15
N VAL A 581 -2.66 23.98 9.33
CA VAL A 581 -3.04 25.14 10.13
C VAL A 581 -2.75 26.41 9.30
N GLY A 582 -3.67 27.38 9.31
CA GLY A 582 -3.48 28.65 8.60
C GLY A 582 -2.15 29.34 8.97
N ALA A 583 -1.74 30.35 8.19
CA ALA A 583 -0.42 30.97 8.34
C ALA A 583 -0.13 31.46 9.79
N GLU A 584 -1.15 31.95 10.50
CA GLU A 584 -1.03 32.48 11.84
C GLU A 584 -1.15 31.38 12.91
N GLY A 585 -0.13 31.24 13.77
CA GLY A 585 -0.14 30.29 14.90
C GLY A 585 0.09 28.81 14.57
N ARG A 586 0.23 28.43 13.28
CA ARG A 586 0.51 27.05 12.86
C ARG A 586 1.69 26.40 13.56
N TRP A 587 2.82 27.09 13.57
CA TRP A 587 4.05 26.55 14.12
C TRP A 587 3.91 26.24 15.61
N SER A 588 3.19 27.09 16.34
CA SER A 588 2.89 26.88 17.77
C SER A 588 2.09 25.59 17.95
N ARG A 589 1.01 25.39 17.19
CA ARG A 589 0.18 24.19 17.31
C ARG A 589 0.92 22.89 17.00
N VAL A 590 1.71 22.88 15.91
CA VAL A 590 2.51 21.69 15.58
C VAL A 590 3.54 21.41 16.68
N ARG A 591 4.16 22.44 17.27
CA ARG A 591 5.06 22.28 18.42
C ARG A 591 4.33 21.75 19.65
N GLU A 592 3.15 22.27 19.97
CA GLU A 592 2.31 21.78 21.07
C GLU A 592 1.95 20.29 20.90
N TRP A 593 1.68 19.84 19.68
CA TRP A 593 1.44 18.41 19.40
C TRP A 593 2.69 17.56 19.58
N LEU A 594 3.85 18.05 19.14
CA LEU A 594 5.13 17.37 19.33
C LEU A 594 5.47 17.26 20.83
N GLU A 595 5.32 18.34 21.58
CA GLU A 595 5.49 18.36 23.04
C GLU A 595 4.50 17.40 23.73
N GLY A 596 3.23 17.38 23.29
CA GLY A 596 2.21 16.46 23.79
C GLY A 596 2.52 14.98 23.57
N MET A 597 3.37 14.67 22.58
CA MET A 597 3.88 13.34 22.25
C MET A 597 5.27 13.06 22.84
N GLY A 598 5.89 14.03 23.50
CA GLY A 598 7.27 13.92 24.01
C GLY A 598 8.32 13.82 22.90
N ALA A 599 8.09 14.47 21.75
CA ALA A 599 8.90 14.36 20.52
C ALA A 599 9.69 15.64 20.15
#